data_AF-U4QMQ7-F1
#
_entry.id   AF-U4QMQ7-F1
#
_cell.length_a   1.000
_cell.length_b   1.000
_cell.length_c   1.000
_cell.angle_alpha   90.00
_cell.angle_beta   90.00
_cell.angle_gamma   90.00
#
_symmetry.space_group_name_H-M   'P 1'
#
loop_
_entity.id
_entity.type
_entity.pdbx_description
1 polymer ?
#
loop_
_entity_poly.entity_id
_entity_poly.type
_entity_poly.pdbx_seq_one_letter_code
_entity_poly.pdbx_strand_id
1 'polypeptide(L)'
;MKKSRKEYRNYPTETRVQNHRYKKRHIWAWVTGIVALVAVVATAAYFASVYFKAKNAVDKTYDPHTAVKTTGEFNGKKRFAVLLMGTDTGALNRTEKRGRTDTMILAVVNPAKKHYTLVSIPRDTMAQMVGSEETFRTEKINAAYEIGGARMAMDSVSELINVPIKYYAVVNMGGIMKMIRYVGGINIRPTLSFEYGGYVFEKGKLTHMGGAGALAYSRMRYDDPKGDYGRQERQRQVIVTLIKKAVSISSLSNLDSILTSVSSNVRTNLPFSALQQIAMNYRNCANSSSSDYLHGYNAEIKDAAYQIQPTSELQRISDLVRSELGLEKEVVQNNETFQNEQNEANGFSFKSGKTQHYHIYDYTGEGDN
;
A
#
# COMPACT_ATOMS: atom_id res chain seq x y z
N MET A 1 49.30 93.03 42.02
CA MET A 1 48.94 93.12 40.58
C MET A 1 48.43 91.76 40.11
N LYS A 2 47.35 91.76 39.30
CA LYS A 2 46.76 90.72 38.41
C LYS A 2 47.75 89.64 37.90
N LYS A 3 47.42 88.40 37.50
CA LYS A 3 46.18 87.72 37.01
C LYS A 3 46.49 86.21 36.80
N SER A 4 45.56 85.33 37.19
CA SER A 4 44.92 84.23 36.43
C SER A 4 45.68 83.38 35.38
N ARG A 5 45.61 82.03 35.48
CA ARG A 5 44.84 81.16 34.54
C ARG A 5 44.77 79.66 34.96
N LYS A 6 43.57 79.09 34.73
CA LYS A 6 43.07 77.68 34.61
C LYS A 6 43.99 76.74 33.81
N GLU A 7 43.90 75.39 33.77
CA GLU A 7 43.18 74.26 34.40
C GLU A 7 43.66 72.97 33.62
N TYR A 8 43.34 71.77 34.11
CA TYR A 8 43.26 70.44 33.43
C TYR A 8 44.34 69.33 33.61
N ARG A 9 43.92 68.32 34.39
CA ARG A 9 43.81 66.86 34.10
C ARG A 9 45.05 66.02 33.75
N ASN A 10 45.27 64.94 34.50
CA ASN A 10 44.86 63.57 34.14
C ASN A 10 45.39 62.55 35.17
N TYR A 11 44.51 62.01 36.01
CA TYR A 11 44.78 60.73 36.67
C TYR A 11 44.00 59.65 35.93
N PRO A 12 44.64 58.55 35.50
CA PRO A 12 43.91 57.44 34.90
C PRO A 12 43.13 56.71 36.01
N THR A 13 41.86 57.03 36.15
CA THR A 13 40.88 56.21 36.87
C THR A 13 40.55 55.00 36.00
N GLU A 14 41.39 53.96 36.05
CA GLU A 14 40.99 52.54 35.91
C GLU A 14 42.24 51.65 35.90
N THR A 15 42.36 50.78 36.90
CA THR A 15 43.36 49.72 36.92
C THR A 15 43.00 48.65 35.89
N ARG A 16 44.00 48.25 35.10
CA ARG A 16 43.96 47.27 33.98
C ARG A 16 43.32 45.90 34.29
N VAL A 17 42.86 45.67 35.52
CA VAL A 17 42.37 44.40 36.06
C VAL A 17 40.84 44.27 35.98
N GLN A 18 40.06 45.35 35.79
CA GLN A 18 38.59 45.24 35.73
C GLN A 18 38.02 44.81 34.36
N ASN A 19 38.79 44.92 33.27
CA ASN A 19 38.33 44.57 31.92
C ASN A 19 38.39 43.06 31.57
N HIS A 20 38.78 42.18 32.51
CA HIS A 20 38.92 40.74 32.25
C HIS A 20 37.71 39.88 32.64
N ARG A 21 36.75 40.39 33.45
CA ARG A 21 35.55 39.63 33.83
C ARG A 21 34.43 39.68 32.78
N TYR A 22 34.37 40.73 31.96
CA TYR A 22 33.37 40.86 30.88
C TYR A 22 33.70 40.03 29.62
N LYS A 23 34.99 39.75 29.35
CA LYS A 23 35.40 38.98 28.16
C LYS A 23 35.09 37.47 28.25
N LYS A 24 35.11 36.88 29.46
CA LYS A 24 34.87 35.43 29.63
C LYS A 24 33.43 35.01 29.31
N ARG A 25 32.42 35.84 29.63
CA ARG A 25 31.00 35.55 29.34
C ARG A 25 30.69 35.49 27.83
N HIS A 26 31.32 36.36 27.03
CA HIS A 26 31.16 36.33 25.59
C HIS A 26 31.77 35.07 24.98
N ILE A 27 32.97 34.65 25.41
CA ILE A 27 33.63 33.44 24.88
C ILE A 27 32.76 32.19 25.12
N TRP A 28 32.17 32.05 26.31
CA TRP A 28 31.26 30.93 26.57
C TRP A 28 29.99 30.98 25.72
N ALA A 29 29.41 32.17 25.47
CA ALA A 29 28.28 32.32 24.56
C ALA A 29 28.62 31.92 23.10
N TRP A 30 29.81 32.28 22.62
CA TRP A 30 30.32 31.85 21.31
C TRP A 30 30.57 30.34 21.25
N VAL A 31 31.19 29.76 22.28
CA VAL A 31 31.42 28.30 22.36
C VAL A 31 30.09 27.54 22.39
N THR A 32 29.12 27.97 23.19
CA THR A 32 27.78 27.36 23.21
C THR A 32 27.05 27.51 21.88
N GLY A 33 27.19 28.66 21.21
CA GLY A 33 26.62 28.89 19.88
C GLY A 33 27.24 27.98 18.82
N ILE A 34 28.56 27.78 18.85
CA ILE A 34 29.26 26.87 17.93
C ILE A 34 28.88 25.42 18.21
N VAL A 35 28.82 24.99 19.47
CA VAL A 35 28.38 23.62 19.82
C VAL A 35 26.94 23.37 19.39
N ALA A 36 26.04 24.34 19.59
CA ALA A 36 24.66 24.25 19.12
C ALA A 36 24.60 24.18 17.58
N LEU A 37 25.39 24.99 16.87
CA LEU A 37 25.47 24.95 15.41
C LEU A 37 26.01 23.60 14.91
N VAL A 38 27.08 23.07 15.50
CA VAL A 38 27.63 21.75 15.16
C VAL A 38 26.60 20.66 15.44
N ALA A 39 25.86 20.74 16.54
CA ALA A 39 24.78 19.81 16.84
C ALA A 39 23.67 19.88 15.79
N VAL A 40 23.27 21.09 15.36
CA VAL A 40 22.27 21.28 14.29
C VAL A 40 22.77 20.74 12.95
N VAL A 41 24.02 21.02 12.58
CA VAL A 41 24.62 20.52 11.32
C VAL A 41 24.78 19.00 11.35
N ALA A 42 25.26 18.43 12.46
CA ALA A 42 25.38 16.97 12.63
C ALA A 42 24.00 16.29 12.57
N THR A 43 22.99 16.91 13.20
CA THR A 43 21.60 16.45 13.13
C THR A 43 21.07 16.51 11.70
N ALA A 44 21.26 17.64 11.00
CA ALA A 44 20.85 17.80 9.61
C ALA A 44 21.56 16.81 8.68
N ALA A 45 22.87 16.59 8.85
CA ALA A 45 23.65 15.62 8.10
C ALA A 45 23.19 14.18 8.36
N TYR A 46 22.86 13.84 9.61
CA TYR A 46 22.29 12.54 9.97
C TYR A 46 20.93 12.32 9.27
N PHE A 47 20.01 13.28 9.37
CA PHE A 47 18.71 13.19 8.70
C PHE A 47 18.82 13.16 7.18
N ALA A 48 19.73 13.94 6.59
CA ALA A 48 20.02 13.88 5.16
C ALA A 48 20.54 12.49 4.75
N SER A 49 21.45 11.90 5.53
CA SER A 49 21.96 10.55 5.28
C SER A 49 20.85 9.50 5.32
N VAL A 50 19.96 9.56 6.32
CA VAL A 50 18.79 8.66 6.43
C VAL A 50 17.87 8.83 5.22
N TYR A 51 17.55 10.06 4.85
CA TYR A 51 16.70 10.38 3.71
C TYR A 51 17.29 9.84 2.39
N PHE A 52 18.57 10.12 2.10
CA PHE A 52 19.21 9.65 0.86
C PHE A 52 19.33 8.12 0.82
N LYS A 53 19.59 7.45 1.96
CA LYS A 53 19.56 5.98 2.03
C LYS A 53 18.18 5.42 1.72
N ALA A 54 17.13 6.02 2.29
CA ALA A 54 15.75 5.60 2.06
C ALA A 54 15.33 5.83 0.61
N LYS A 55 15.61 7.02 0.07
CA LYS A 55 15.36 7.34 -1.34
C LYS A 55 16.06 6.34 -2.26
N ASN A 56 17.36 6.12 -2.09
CA ASN A 56 18.12 5.18 -2.92
C ASN A 56 17.62 3.73 -2.81
N ALA A 57 17.11 3.34 -1.64
CA ALA A 57 16.53 2.02 -1.43
C ALA A 57 15.18 1.89 -2.14
N VAL A 58 14.30 2.90 -2.04
CA VAL A 58 12.97 2.89 -2.65
C VAL A 58 13.01 3.11 -4.16
N ASP A 59 13.95 3.90 -4.67
CA ASP A 59 14.11 4.09 -6.12
C ASP A 59 14.42 2.75 -6.84
N LYS A 60 14.96 1.74 -6.13
CA LYS A 60 15.13 0.37 -6.65
C LYS A 60 13.83 -0.44 -6.74
N THR A 61 12.77 0.02 -6.09
CA THR A 61 11.42 -0.58 -6.13
C THR A 61 10.55 0.01 -7.22
N TYR A 62 10.93 1.21 -7.67
CA TYR A 62 10.23 1.96 -8.69
C TYR A 62 10.41 1.28 -10.05
N ASP A 63 9.29 0.97 -10.70
CA ASP A 63 9.32 0.43 -12.06
C ASP A 63 9.16 1.57 -13.09
N PRO A 64 10.23 1.95 -13.81
CA PRO A 64 10.17 3.06 -14.77
C PRO A 64 9.29 2.75 -15.99
N HIS A 65 9.04 1.47 -16.32
CA HIS A 65 8.20 1.08 -17.45
C HIS A 65 6.70 1.27 -17.18
N THR A 66 6.34 1.45 -15.91
CA THR A 66 4.97 1.72 -15.46
C THR A 66 4.84 3.08 -14.78
N ALA A 67 5.82 3.95 -15.01
CA ALA A 67 5.90 5.30 -14.46
C ALA A 67 4.61 6.10 -14.67
N VAL A 68 4.16 6.73 -13.60
CA VAL A 68 2.97 7.60 -13.61
C VAL A 68 3.30 8.97 -13.06
N LYS A 69 2.66 10.00 -13.60
CA LYS A 69 2.81 11.37 -13.10
C LYS A 69 2.04 11.52 -11.79
N THR A 70 2.76 11.80 -10.70
CA THR A 70 2.18 11.92 -9.35
C THR A 70 2.21 13.34 -8.79
N THR A 71 2.71 14.33 -9.54
CA THR A 71 2.85 15.72 -9.09
C THR A 71 1.48 16.31 -8.73
N GLY A 72 1.29 16.67 -7.46
CA GLY A 72 0.03 17.25 -6.98
C GLY A 72 -1.11 16.25 -6.80
N GLU A 73 -0.87 14.95 -6.96
CA GLU A 73 -1.87 13.90 -6.76
C GLU A 73 -2.07 13.57 -5.26
N PHE A 74 -0.99 13.55 -4.48
CA PHE A 74 -1.03 13.12 -3.08
C PHE A 74 -1.06 14.29 -2.07
N ASN A 75 -1.90 15.29 -2.33
CA ASN A 75 -2.02 16.51 -1.52
C ASN A 75 -2.94 16.40 -0.28
N GLY A 76 -3.47 15.22 0.03
CA GLY A 76 -4.39 15.00 1.15
C GLY A 76 -5.85 15.37 0.86
N LYS A 77 -6.19 15.75 -0.39
CA LYS A 77 -7.55 16.12 -0.81
C LYS A 77 -8.11 15.22 -1.91
N LYS A 78 -7.25 14.71 -2.80
CA LYS A 78 -7.66 13.85 -3.92
C LYS A 78 -7.92 12.41 -3.50
N ARG A 79 -8.88 11.77 -4.16
CA ARG A 79 -9.18 10.35 -4.00
C ARG A 79 -8.28 9.55 -4.94
N PHE A 80 -7.87 8.36 -4.52
CA PHE A 80 -7.06 7.49 -5.36
C PHE A 80 -7.28 6.02 -5.02
N ALA A 81 -7.01 5.14 -5.98
CA ALA A 81 -7.02 3.70 -5.81
C ALA A 81 -5.62 3.11 -6.05
N VAL A 82 -5.22 2.13 -5.26
CA VAL A 82 -3.97 1.38 -5.41
C VAL A 82 -4.30 -0.11 -5.41
N LEU A 83 -3.86 -0.83 -6.44
CA LEU A 83 -3.93 -2.30 -6.44
C LEU A 83 -2.77 -2.87 -5.63
N LEU A 84 -3.09 -3.48 -4.49
CA LEU A 84 -2.14 -4.19 -3.64
C LEU A 84 -2.07 -5.65 -4.07
N MET A 85 -0.87 -6.11 -4.39
CA MET A 85 -0.62 -7.48 -4.86
C MET A 85 0.34 -8.20 -3.92
N GLY A 86 -0.02 -9.41 -3.52
CA GLY A 86 0.83 -10.30 -2.74
C GLY A 86 1.38 -11.42 -3.62
N THR A 87 2.68 -11.67 -3.60
CA THR A 87 3.31 -12.81 -4.29
C THR A 87 4.07 -13.71 -3.31
N ASP A 88 4.08 -15.02 -3.58
CA ASP A 88 4.89 -16.00 -2.86
C ASP A 88 6.27 -16.24 -3.51
N THR A 89 6.61 -15.48 -4.55
CA THR A 89 7.96 -15.52 -5.13
C THR A 89 8.97 -14.78 -4.25
N GLY A 90 10.23 -15.23 -4.28
CA GLY A 90 11.34 -14.68 -3.51
C GLY A 90 11.67 -13.21 -3.82
N ALA A 91 12.93 -12.88 -4.13
CA ALA A 91 13.25 -11.50 -4.48
C ALA A 91 12.46 -11.05 -5.72
N LEU A 92 11.71 -9.95 -5.62
CA LEU A 92 10.88 -9.39 -6.71
C LEU A 92 11.70 -8.98 -7.95
N ASN A 93 13.03 -9.04 -7.87
CA ASN A 93 13.96 -8.67 -8.93
C ASN A 93 14.16 -9.73 -10.01
N ARG A 94 13.47 -10.87 -9.93
CA ARG A 94 13.53 -11.92 -10.95
C ARG A 94 12.47 -11.66 -12.01
N THR A 95 12.89 -11.15 -13.16
CA THR A 95 12.03 -10.97 -14.34
C THR A 95 11.77 -12.29 -15.09
N GLU A 96 12.69 -13.26 -14.99
CA GLU A 96 12.64 -14.52 -15.77
C GLU A 96 11.64 -15.56 -15.26
N LYS A 97 11.21 -15.47 -13.99
CA LYS A 97 10.15 -16.32 -13.40
C LYS A 97 9.32 -15.50 -12.41
N ARG A 98 8.40 -14.71 -12.94
CA ARG A 98 7.32 -14.13 -12.14
C ARG A 98 6.40 -15.28 -11.72
N GLY A 99 6.01 -15.32 -10.45
CA GLY A 99 4.99 -16.26 -9.99
C GLY A 99 3.66 -15.56 -9.85
N ARG A 100 2.59 -16.34 -9.76
CA ARG A 100 1.23 -15.81 -9.58
C ARG A 100 1.10 -14.98 -8.31
N THR A 101 0.12 -14.10 -8.32
CA THR A 101 -0.28 -13.36 -7.12
C THR A 101 -1.26 -14.20 -6.31
N ASP A 102 -1.00 -14.33 -5.01
CA ASP A 102 -1.88 -15.05 -4.08
C ASP A 102 -2.87 -14.11 -3.39
N THR A 103 -2.72 -12.81 -3.58
CA THR A 103 -3.54 -11.78 -2.98
C THR A 103 -3.65 -10.61 -3.93
N MET A 104 -4.88 -10.16 -4.16
CA MET A 104 -5.17 -8.90 -4.83
C MET A 104 -6.19 -8.13 -4.00
N ILE A 105 -5.85 -6.90 -3.64
CA ILE A 105 -6.71 -6.03 -2.85
C ILE A 105 -6.67 -4.64 -3.46
N LEU A 106 -7.82 -4.14 -3.91
CA LEU A 106 -7.96 -2.76 -4.30
C LEU A 106 -8.15 -1.89 -3.06
N ALA A 107 -7.20 -1.01 -2.79
CA ALA A 107 -7.29 -0.04 -1.71
C ALA A 107 -7.73 1.31 -2.27
N VAL A 108 -8.91 1.79 -1.87
CA VAL A 108 -9.48 3.07 -2.28
C VAL A 108 -9.40 4.05 -1.12
N VAL A 109 -8.73 5.18 -1.29
CA VAL A 109 -8.51 6.17 -0.24
C VAL A 109 -9.37 7.40 -0.50
N ASN A 110 -10.20 7.75 0.47
CA ASN A 110 -11.13 8.87 0.41
C ASN A 110 -10.83 9.87 1.55
N PRO A 111 -9.97 10.88 1.33
CA PRO A 111 -9.56 11.82 2.38
C PRO A 111 -10.71 12.71 2.87
N ALA A 112 -11.69 13.00 2.02
CA ALA A 112 -12.88 13.78 2.41
C ALA A 112 -13.68 13.06 3.51
N LYS A 113 -13.75 11.72 3.44
CA LYS A 113 -14.37 10.87 4.47
C LYS A 113 -13.40 10.45 5.59
N LYS A 114 -12.11 10.80 5.49
CA LYS A 114 -11.03 10.26 6.35
C LYS A 114 -11.10 8.73 6.45
N HIS A 115 -11.27 8.08 5.30
CA HIS A 115 -11.63 6.67 5.20
C HIS A 115 -10.85 5.98 4.08
N TYR A 116 -10.63 4.67 4.20
CA TYR A 116 -10.23 3.83 3.09
C TYR A 116 -11.04 2.54 3.01
N THR A 117 -11.27 2.06 1.79
CA THR A 117 -11.99 0.80 1.52
C THR A 117 -11.00 -0.20 0.96
N LEU A 118 -11.03 -1.45 1.47
CA LEU A 118 -10.26 -2.57 0.91
C LEU A 118 -11.19 -3.57 0.26
N VAL A 119 -11.08 -3.78 -1.05
CA VAL A 119 -11.86 -4.78 -1.79
C VAL A 119 -10.92 -5.90 -2.23
N SER A 120 -11.10 -7.13 -1.72
CA SER A 120 -10.32 -8.26 -2.24
C SER A 120 -10.91 -8.79 -3.53
N ILE A 121 -10.01 -9.16 -4.43
CA ILE A 121 -10.33 -9.83 -5.69
C ILE A 121 -9.81 -11.26 -5.56
N PRO A 122 -10.69 -12.28 -5.57
CA PRO A 122 -10.27 -13.66 -5.48
C PRO A 122 -9.29 -14.03 -6.59
N ARG A 123 -8.22 -14.75 -6.24
CA ARG A 123 -7.16 -15.10 -7.18
C ARG A 123 -7.61 -15.98 -8.35
N ASP A 124 -8.69 -16.74 -8.14
CA ASP A 124 -9.27 -17.69 -9.10
C ASP A 124 -10.41 -17.05 -9.93
N THR A 125 -10.66 -15.74 -9.79
CA THR A 125 -11.59 -14.97 -10.64
C THR A 125 -11.22 -15.11 -12.11
N MET A 126 -12.17 -15.49 -12.96
CA MET A 126 -12.02 -15.46 -14.41
C MET A 126 -11.95 -14.00 -14.88
N ALA A 127 -10.93 -13.67 -15.67
CA ALA A 127 -10.77 -12.33 -16.22
C ALA A 127 -9.99 -12.35 -17.54
N GLN A 128 -10.25 -11.36 -18.38
CA GLN A 128 -9.45 -11.04 -19.55
C GLN A 128 -8.05 -10.58 -19.14
N MET A 129 -7.03 -11.12 -19.82
CA MET A 129 -5.63 -10.72 -19.66
C MET A 129 -5.35 -9.49 -20.52
N VAL A 130 -5.69 -8.31 -20.00
CA VAL A 130 -5.60 -7.04 -20.74
C VAL A 130 -4.16 -6.68 -21.08
N GLY A 131 -3.89 -6.40 -22.36
CA GLY A 131 -2.54 -6.15 -22.88
C GLY A 131 -1.73 -7.40 -23.21
N SER A 132 -2.40 -8.56 -23.33
CA SER A 132 -1.83 -9.78 -23.91
C SER A 132 -1.49 -9.58 -25.39
N GLU A 133 -0.48 -10.29 -25.90
CA GLU A 133 -0.14 -10.32 -27.34
C GLU A 133 -1.17 -11.11 -28.16
N GLU A 134 -1.88 -12.04 -27.51
CA GLU A 134 -3.03 -12.74 -28.09
C GLU A 134 -4.24 -11.78 -28.14
N THR A 135 -4.95 -11.74 -29.28
CA THR A 135 -6.13 -10.88 -29.49
C THR A 135 -7.18 -11.05 -28.38
N PHE A 136 -7.35 -12.27 -27.90
CA PHE A 136 -8.25 -12.59 -26.81
C PHE A 136 -7.65 -13.68 -25.93
N ARG A 137 -7.45 -13.37 -24.64
CA ARG A 137 -6.97 -14.33 -23.65
C ARG A 137 -7.71 -14.14 -22.34
N THR A 138 -8.32 -15.21 -21.84
CA THR A 138 -9.02 -15.27 -20.56
C THR A 138 -8.36 -16.31 -19.67
N GLU A 139 -8.03 -15.92 -18.45
CA GLU A 139 -7.34 -16.77 -17.48
C GLU A 139 -7.86 -16.43 -16.07
N LYS A 140 -7.33 -17.13 -15.06
CA LYS A 140 -7.49 -16.67 -13.68
C LYS A 140 -6.75 -15.35 -13.51
N ILE A 141 -7.37 -14.39 -12.83
CA ILE A 141 -6.80 -13.05 -12.64
C ILE A 141 -5.38 -13.10 -12.06
N ASN A 142 -5.07 -14.08 -11.22
CA ASN A 142 -3.72 -14.23 -10.65
C ASN A 142 -2.60 -14.51 -11.66
N ALA A 143 -2.94 -15.02 -12.84
CA ALA A 143 -2.01 -15.24 -13.94
C ALA A 143 -1.59 -13.93 -14.61
N ALA A 144 -2.38 -12.86 -14.50
CA ALA A 144 -2.08 -11.57 -15.12
C ALA A 144 -0.68 -11.03 -14.72
N TYR A 145 -0.29 -11.22 -13.46
CA TYR A 145 1.03 -10.83 -12.98
C TYR A 145 2.16 -11.72 -13.50
N GLU A 146 1.90 -13.02 -13.64
CA GLU A 146 2.86 -13.98 -14.19
C GLU A 146 3.13 -13.66 -15.67
N ILE A 147 2.06 -13.44 -16.45
CA ILE A 147 2.10 -13.21 -17.90
C ILE A 147 2.67 -11.81 -18.21
N GLY A 148 1.98 -10.75 -17.79
CA GLY A 148 2.29 -9.37 -18.18
C GLY A 148 2.78 -8.47 -17.05
N GLY A 149 3.06 -9.03 -15.87
CA GLY A 149 3.54 -8.27 -14.73
C GLY A 149 2.48 -7.37 -14.10
N ALA A 150 2.93 -6.37 -13.34
CA ALA A 150 2.04 -5.49 -12.59
C ALA A 150 1.10 -4.66 -13.47
N ARG A 151 1.55 -4.29 -14.69
CA ARG A 151 0.74 -3.54 -15.65
C ARG A 151 -0.47 -4.35 -16.09
N MET A 152 -0.27 -5.56 -16.63
CA MET A 152 -1.37 -6.43 -17.05
C MET A 152 -2.32 -6.74 -15.89
N ALA A 153 -1.81 -7.03 -14.69
CA ALA A 153 -2.66 -7.27 -13.52
C ALA A 153 -3.52 -6.05 -13.15
N MET A 154 -2.93 -4.84 -13.18
CA MET A 154 -3.65 -3.60 -12.94
C MET A 154 -4.70 -3.33 -14.00
N ASP A 155 -4.34 -3.45 -15.28
CA ASP A 155 -5.22 -3.18 -16.42
C ASP A 155 -6.37 -4.22 -16.47
N SER A 156 -6.09 -5.50 -16.19
CA SER A 156 -7.10 -6.56 -16.13
C SER A 156 -8.09 -6.35 -14.99
N VAL A 157 -7.62 -5.93 -13.80
CA VAL A 157 -8.53 -5.56 -12.70
C VAL A 157 -9.33 -4.30 -13.04
N SER A 158 -8.68 -3.30 -13.65
CA SER A 158 -9.32 -2.05 -14.08
C SER A 158 -10.50 -2.32 -15.01
N GLU A 159 -10.31 -3.20 -15.99
CA GLU A 159 -11.32 -3.62 -16.96
C GLU A 159 -12.43 -4.45 -16.31
N LEU A 160 -12.05 -5.44 -15.49
CA LEU A 160 -12.98 -6.36 -14.81
C LEU A 160 -14.08 -5.62 -14.03
N ILE A 161 -13.74 -4.53 -13.33
CA ILE A 161 -14.68 -3.75 -12.53
C ILE A 161 -15.03 -2.38 -13.14
N ASN A 162 -14.58 -2.08 -14.36
CA ASN A 162 -14.74 -0.78 -15.03
C ASN A 162 -14.39 0.44 -14.13
N VAL A 163 -13.19 0.44 -13.56
CA VAL A 163 -12.68 1.53 -12.70
C VAL A 163 -11.25 1.88 -13.11
N PRO A 164 -10.91 3.18 -13.30
CA PRO A 164 -9.54 3.56 -13.61
C PRO A 164 -8.58 3.31 -12.43
N ILE A 165 -7.66 2.36 -12.59
CA ILE A 165 -6.60 2.07 -11.61
C ILE A 165 -5.25 2.50 -12.19
N LYS A 166 -4.55 3.38 -11.46
CA LYS A 166 -3.28 3.98 -11.92
C LYS A 166 -2.06 3.56 -11.12
N TYR A 167 -2.27 3.04 -9.93
CA TYR A 167 -1.21 2.78 -8.97
C TYR A 167 -1.27 1.34 -8.50
N TYR A 168 -0.10 0.75 -8.28
CA TYR A 168 0.00 -0.58 -7.70
C TYR A 168 1.15 -0.68 -6.69
N ALA A 169 1.07 -1.66 -5.80
CA ALA A 169 2.17 -2.09 -4.97
C ALA A 169 2.17 -3.62 -4.89
N VAL A 170 3.25 -4.24 -5.36
CA VAL A 170 3.52 -5.67 -5.21
C VAL A 170 4.40 -5.87 -3.99
N VAL A 171 4.02 -6.79 -3.11
CA VAL A 171 4.77 -7.12 -1.90
C VAL A 171 4.91 -8.64 -1.81
N ASN A 172 6.11 -9.12 -1.52
CA ASN A 172 6.29 -10.54 -1.19
C ASN A 172 6.06 -10.78 0.31
N MET A 173 5.88 -12.05 0.68
CA MET A 173 5.60 -12.44 2.07
C MET A 173 6.71 -12.02 3.05
N GLY A 174 7.97 -12.04 2.59
CA GLY A 174 9.11 -11.55 3.36
C GLY A 174 9.02 -10.05 3.69
N GLY A 175 8.50 -9.24 2.76
CA GLY A 175 8.25 -7.81 2.93
C GLY A 175 7.22 -7.53 4.02
N ILE A 176 6.09 -8.26 4.00
CA ILE A 176 5.04 -8.13 5.02
C ILE A 176 5.57 -8.53 6.40
N MET A 177 6.29 -9.65 6.51
CA MET A 177 6.89 -10.07 7.78
C MET A 177 7.86 -9.02 8.34
N LYS A 178 8.69 -8.41 7.49
CA LYS A 178 9.63 -7.35 7.88
C LYS A 178 8.89 -6.10 8.33
N MET A 179 7.83 -5.68 7.64
CA MET A 179 6.98 -4.56 8.06
C MET A 179 6.41 -4.79 9.46
N ILE A 180 5.80 -5.95 9.68
CA ILE A 180 5.17 -6.28 10.97
C ILE A 180 6.21 -6.32 12.09
N ARG A 181 7.39 -6.91 11.84
CA ARG A 181 8.49 -6.89 12.81
C ARG A 181 8.93 -5.46 13.13
N TYR A 182 9.12 -4.62 12.11
CA TYR A 182 9.59 -3.25 12.28
C TYR A 182 8.64 -2.42 13.14
N VAL A 183 7.32 -2.58 12.94
CA VAL A 183 6.33 -1.85 13.74
C VAL A 183 6.12 -2.43 15.15
N GLY A 184 6.93 -3.43 15.55
CA GLY A 184 6.86 -4.07 16.86
C GLY A 184 5.70 -5.06 17.00
N GLY A 185 5.25 -5.67 15.90
CA GLY A 185 4.12 -6.60 15.86
C GLY A 185 2.76 -5.92 15.72
N ILE A 186 1.73 -6.73 15.51
CA ILE A 186 0.32 -6.31 15.36
C ILE A 186 -0.56 -7.03 16.38
N ASN A 187 -1.69 -6.42 16.76
CA ASN A 187 -2.65 -7.03 17.67
C ASN A 187 -3.99 -7.21 16.95
N ILE A 188 -4.44 -8.45 16.80
CA ILE A 188 -5.70 -8.80 16.13
C ILE A 188 -6.56 -9.61 17.09
N ARG A 189 -7.88 -9.44 17.04
CA ARG A 189 -8.85 -10.35 17.66
C ARG A 189 -9.35 -11.31 16.58
N PRO A 190 -8.90 -12.59 16.57
CA PRO A 190 -9.37 -13.57 15.60
C PRO A 190 -10.89 -13.71 15.62
N THR A 191 -11.49 -13.90 14.45
CA THR A 191 -12.93 -14.17 14.31
C THR A 191 -13.25 -15.67 14.38
N LEU A 192 -12.23 -16.51 14.33
CA LEU A 192 -12.27 -17.97 14.38
C LEU A 192 -11.13 -18.50 15.25
N SER A 193 -11.35 -19.63 15.93
CA SER A 193 -10.30 -20.36 16.64
C SER A 193 -9.71 -21.43 15.74
N PHE A 194 -8.38 -21.48 15.62
CA PHE A 194 -7.67 -22.49 14.82
C PHE A 194 -6.20 -22.55 15.21
N GLU A 195 -5.53 -23.65 14.83
CA GLU A 195 -4.08 -23.79 14.92
C GLU A 195 -3.50 -23.88 13.51
N TYR A 196 -2.46 -23.11 13.22
CA TYR A 196 -1.81 -23.15 11.92
C TYR A 196 -0.33 -22.75 12.02
N GLY A 197 0.55 -23.56 11.43
CA GLY A 197 1.99 -23.27 11.38
C GLY A 197 2.65 -23.16 12.76
N GLY A 198 2.16 -23.89 13.76
CA GLY A 198 2.65 -23.85 15.14
C GLY A 198 2.13 -22.65 15.96
N TYR A 199 1.15 -21.91 15.46
CA TYR A 199 0.50 -20.81 16.17
C TYR A 199 -0.96 -21.15 16.48
N VAL A 200 -1.39 -20.85 17.70
CA VAL A 200 -2.79 -20.99 18.13
C VAL A 200 -3.46 -19.62 18.13
N PHE A 201 -4.61 -19.54 17.47
CA PHE A 201 -5.45 -18.34 17.41
C PHE A 201 -6.78 -18.66 18.10
N GLU A 202 -7.16 -17.83 19.08
CA GLU A 202 -8.41 -18.00 19.83
C GLU A 202 -9.41 -16.89 19.43
N LYS A 203 -10.63 -17.29 19.08
CA LYS A 203 -11.71 -16.37 18.71
C LYS A 203 -11.96 -15.34 19.81
N GLY A 204 -12.02 -14.05 19.43
CA GLY A 204 -12.31 -12.92 20.31
C GLY A 204 -11.14 -12.48 21.21
N LYS A 205 -10.12 -13.32 21.40
CA LYS A 205 -8.95 -13.01 22.23
C LYS A 205 -8.00 -12.10 21.47
N LEU A 206 -7.65 -10.97 22.10
CA LEU A 206 -6.64 -10.08 21.53
C LEU A 206 -5.30 -10.81 21.54
N THR A 207 -4.78 -11.07 20.34
CA THR A 207 -3.57 -11.85 20.14
C THR A 207 -2.50 -10.96 19.54
N HIS A 208 -1.35 -10.89 20.21
CA HIS A 208 -0.17 -10.22 19.68
C HIS A 208 0.54 -11.13 18.66
N MET A 209 0.83 -10.60 17.49
CA MET A 209 1.43 -11.34 16.39
C MET A 209 2.66 -10.61 15.85
N GLY A 210 3.82 -11.28 15.93
CA GLY A 210 4.99 -10.91 15.15
C GLY A 210 4.83 -11.31 13.67
N GLY A 211 5.85 -11.05 12.85
CA GLY A 211 5.76 -11.28 11.39
C GLY A 211 5.38 -12.72 11.01
N ALA A 212 5.97 -13.73 11.65
CA ALA A 212 5.67 -15.14 11.35
C ALA A 212 4.25 -15.55 11.79
N GLY A 213 3.81 -15.14 12.99
CA GLY A 213 2.46 -15.41 13.47
C GLY A 213 1.38 -14.72 12.61
N ALA A 214 1.63 -13.49 12.16
CA ALA A 214 0.70 -12.78 11.28
C ALA A 214 0.64 -13.41 9.86
N LEU A 215 1.75 -13.97 9.38
CA LEU A 215 1.77 -14.73 8.13
C LEU A 215 1.00 -16.05 8.27
N ALA A 216 1.18 -16.79 9.37
CA ALA A 216 0.40 -17.98 9.66
C ALA A 216 -1.10 -17.67 9.72
N TYR A 217 -1.46 -16.59 10.42
CA TYR A 217 -2.84 -16.11 10.53
C TYR A 217 -3.47 -15.81 9.17
N SER A 218 -2.72 -15.19 8.25
CA SER A 218 -3.23 -14.79 6.92
C SER A 218 -3.19 -15.91 5.87
N ARG A 219 -2.55 -17.05 6.14
CA ARG A 219 -2.41 -18.18 5.21
C ARG A 219 -3.41 -19.32 5.43
N MET A 220 -3.88 -19.53 6.66
CA MET A 220 -4.85 -20.61 6.95
C MET A 220 -6.05 -20.53 6.00
N ARG A 221 -6.54 -21.66 5.50
CA ARG A 221 -7.69 -21.73 4.58
C ARG A 221 -8.64 -22.86 4.93
N TYR A 222 -8.10 -24.05 5.17
CA TYR A 222 -8.87 -25.30 5.20
C TYR A 222 -9.74 -25.46 6.45
N ASP A 223 -9.34 -24.88 7.57
CA ASP A 223 -10.13 -24.89 8.81
C ASP A 223 -11.16 -23.76 8.88
N ASP A 224 -11.21 -22.90 7.85
CA ASP A 224 -12.15 -21.80 7.76
C ASP A 224 -13.41 -22.24 7.01
N PRO A 225 -14.61 -22.18 7.61
CA PRO A 225 -15.86 -22.51 6.91
C PRO A 225 -16.11 -21.62 5.69
N LYS A 226 -15.50 -20.42 5.63
CA LYS A 226 -15.56 -19.51 4.48
C LYS A 226 -14.43 -19.77 3.46
N GLY A 227 -13.56 -20.75 3.71
CA GLY A 227 -12.44 -21.12 2.86
C GLY A 227 -11.55 -19.94 2.46
N ASP A 228 -11.44 -19.71 1.15
CA ASP A 228 -10.62 -18.64 0.58
C ASP A 228 -11.09 -17.24 1.00
N TYR A 229 -12.40 -17.02 1.12
CA TYR A 229 -12.95 -15.72 1.52
C TYR A 229 -12.61 -15.39 2.97
N GLY A 230 -12.58 -16.39 3.85
CA GLY A 230 -12.11 -16.23 5.23
C GLY A 230 -10.61 -15.92 5.29
N ARG A 231 -9.80 -16.54 4.42
CA ARG A 231 -8.38 -16.18 4.26
C ARG A 231 -8.22 -14.72 3.83
N GLN A 232 -8.97 -14.28 2.82
CA GLN A 232 -8.95 -12.89 2.35
C GLN A 232 -9.39 -11.90 3.43
N GLU A 233 -10.40 -12.26 4.24
CA GLU A 233 -10.82 -11.45 5.40
C GLU A 233 -9.66 -11.24 6.38
N ARG A 234 -8.93 -12.32 6.72
CA ARG A 234 -7.76 -12.26 7.60
C ARG A 234 -6.60 -11.47 6.99
N GLN A 235 -6.37 -11.57 5.68
CA GLN A 235 -5.38 -10.74 4.98
C GLN A 235 -5.71 -9.24 5.11
N ARG A 236 -6.97 -8.85 4.92
CA ARG A 236 -7.43 -7.46 5.13
C ARG A 236 -7.26 -7.03 6.58
N GLN A 237 -7.57 -7.88 7.57
CA GLN A 237 -7.35 -7.58 8.99
C GLN A 237 -5.87 -7.31 9.31
N VAL A 238 -4.96 -8.11 8.74
CA VAL A 238 -3.50 -7.89 8.89
C VAL A 238 -3.09 -6.54 8.30
N ILE A 239 -3.56 -6.21 7.09
CA ILE A 239 -3.26 -4.93 6.42
C ILE A 239 -3.80 -3.74 7.22
N VAL A 240 -5.08 -3.78 7.62
CA VAL A 240 -5.73 -2.72 8.42
C VAL A 240 -4.97 -2.48 9.71
N THR A 241 -4.60 -3.55 10.41
CA THR A 241 -3.88 -3.45 11.69
C THR A 241 -2.45 -2.94 11.50
N LEU A 242 -1.78 -3.37 10.43
CA LEU A 242 -0.45 -2.88 10.06
C LEU A 242 -0.48 -1.38 9.72
N ILE A 243 -1.46 -0.92 8.92
CA ILE A 243 -1.64 0.51 8.59
C ILE A 243 -1.84 1.32 9.87
N LYS A 244 -2.76 0.90 10.75
CA LYS A 244 -3.02 1.57 12.03
C LYS A 244 -1.78 1.64 12.91
N LYS A 245 -1.04 0.53 13.00
CA LYS A 245 0.19 0.46 13.78
C LYS A 245 1.27 1.37 13.20
N ALA A 246 1.48 1.34 11.88
CA ALA A 246 2.45 2.18 11.19
C ALA A 246 2.17 3.69 11.41
N VAL A 247 0.91 4.12 11.32
CA VAL A 247 0.50 5.51 11.60
C VAL A 247 0.64 5.86 13.08
N SER A 248 0.37 4.94 14.01
CA SER A 248 0.51 5.22 15.46
C SER A 248 1.96 5.50 15.89
N ILE A 249 2.94 4.96 15.17
CA ILE A 249 4.37 5.14 15.45
C ILE A 249 5.04 6.10 14.46
N SER A 250 4.28 6.73 13.55
CA SER A 250 4.84 7.49 12.43
C SER A 250 5.41 8.83 12.89
N SER A 251 6.72 8.86 13.16
CA SER A 251 7.57 10.03 12.95
C SER A 251 8.16 9.98 11.53
N LEU A 252 8.63 11.12 11.00
CA LEU A 252 9.28 11.18 9.68
C LEU A 252 10.48 10.21 9.57
N SER A 253 11.28 10.08 10.64
CA SER A 253 12.42 9.17 10.69
C SER A 253 12.03 7.70 10.65
N ASN A 254 10.90 7.33 11.25
CA ASN A 254 10.38 5.97 11.22
C ASN A 254 9.87 5.61 9.82
N LEU A 255 9.29 6.56 9.08
CA LEU A 255 8.80 6.32 7.72
C LEU A 255 9.95 5.96 6.77
N ASP A 256 11.02 6.75 6.75
CA ASP A 256 12.18 6.50 5.88
C ASP A 256 12.82 5.14 6.20
N SER A 257 12.88 4.77 7.47
CA SER A 257 13.41 3.49 7.92
C SER A 257 12.52 2.29 7.56
N ILE A 258 11.19 2.43 7.66
CA ILE A 258 10.22 1.43 7.18
C ILE A 258 10.41 1.21 5.69
N LEU A 259 10.38 2.30 4.91
CA LEU A 259 10.49 2.26 3.46
C LEU A 259 11.83 1.64 3.00
N THR A 260 12.93 1.97 3.70
CA THR A 260 14.24 1.34 3.46
C THR A 260 14.23 -0.16 3.74
N SER A 261 13.62 -0.59 4.85
CA SER A 261 13.65 -1.99 5.30
C SER A 261 12.87 -2.92 4.38
N VAL A 262 11.85 -2.39 3.71
CA VAL A 262 10.93 -3.18 2.88
C VAL A 262 11.24 -3.08 1.40
N SER A 263 12.08 -2.15 0.99
CA SER A 263 12.30 -1.83 -0.42
C SER A 263 12.68 -3.05 -1.26
N SER A 264 13.59 -3.90 -0.79
CA SER A 264 13.98 -5.14 -1.49
C SER A 264 12.85 -6.15 -1.71
N ASN A 265 11.68 -5.94 -1.10
CA ASN A 265 10.52 -6.83 -1.08
C ASN A 265 9.24 -6.13 -1.54
N VAL A 266 9.35 -4.93 -2.08
CA VAL A 266 8.25 -4.14 -2.64
C VAL A 266 8.60 -3.74 -4.07
N ARG A 267 7.61 -3.72 -4.96
CA ARG A 267 7.67 -3.07 -6.27
C ARG A 267 6.45 -2.21 -6.48
N THR A 268 6.63 -1.02 -7.02
CA THR A 268 5.54 -0.05 -7.19
C THR A 268 5.86 0.92 -8.32
N ASN A 269 4.83 1.51 -8.91
CA ASN A 269 4.98 2.67 -9.80
C ASN A 269 4.84 4.01 -9.07
N LEU A 270 4.79 4.02 -7.73
CA LEU A 270 4.79 5.24 -6.93
C LEU A 270 6.23 5.65 -6.60
N PRO A 271 6.66 6.88 -6.95
CA PRO A 271 7.97 7.37 -6.54
C PRO A 271 8.03 7.59 -5.03
N PHE A 272 9.24 7.62 -4.47
CA PHE A 272 9.46 7.81 -3.03
C PHE A 272 8.73 9.04 -2.46
N SER A 273 8.73 10.15 -3.20
CA SER A 273 8.03 11.38 -2.81
C SER A 273 6.51 11.23 -2.73
N ALA A 274 5.92 10.35 -3.55
CA ALA A 274 4.50 10.03 -3.49
C ALA A 274 4.18 9.20 -2.24
N LEU A 275 5.00 8.19 -1.92
CA LEU A 275 4.85 7.39 -0.69
C LEU A 275 4.95 8.24 0.57
N GLN A 276 5.90 9.19 0.60
CA GLN A 276 6.04 10.18 1.67
C GLN A 276 4.80 11.06 1.80
N GLN A 277 4.30 11.60 0.69
CA GLN A 277 3.07 12.40 0.68
C GLN A 277 1.84 11.60 1.12
N ILE A 278 1.70 10.34 0.70
CA ILE A 278 0.61 9.46 1.15
C ILE A 278 0.67 9.29 2.67
N ALA A 279 1.84 8.90 3.19
CA ALA A 279 2.02 8.67 4.62
C ALA A 279 1.74 9.92 5.48
N MET A 280 2.16 11.11 5.02
CA MET A 280 1.96 12.35 5.78
C MET A 280 0.56 12.93 5.63
N ASN A 281 0.08 13.06 4.39
CA ASN A 281 -1.12 13.83 4.07
C ASN A 281 -2.41 13.01 4.26
N TYR A 282 -2.32 11.67 4.22
CA TYR A 282 -3.48 10.77 4.34
C TYR A 282 -3.49 9.96 5.64
N ARG A 283 -2.60 10.24 6.60
CA ARG A 283 -2.55 9.54 7.90
C ARG A 283 -3.90 9.49 8.63
N ASN A 284 -4.71 10.54 8.49
CA ASN A 284 -6.02 10.62 9.12
C ASN A 284 -7.03 9.61 8.55
N CYS A 285 -6.81 9.12 7.32
CA CYS A 285 -7.63 8.07 6.73
C CYS A 285 -7.44 6.73 7.44
N ALA A 286 -6.30 6.49 8.10
CA ALA A 286 -6.03 5.23 8.80
C ALA A 286 -6.99 4.96 9.97
N ASN A 287 -7.72 5.98 10.44
CA ASN A 287 -8.63 5.89 11.57
C ASN A 287 -9.92 5.12 11.25
N SER A 288 -10.36 5.13 9.98
CA SER A 288 -11.61 4.52 9.55
C SER A 288 -11.39 3.68 8.31
N SER A 289 -11.94 2.47 8.30
CA SER A 289 -11.77 1.51 7.21
C SER A 289 -12.98 0.62 7.04
N SER A 290 -13.32 0.31 5.79
CA SER A 290 -14.25 -0.75 5.45
C SER A 290 -13.55 -1.82 4.61
N SER A 291 -14.19 -2.98 4.50
CA SER A 291 -13.67 -4.09 3.73
C SER A 291 -14.80 -4.81 3.01
N ASP A 292 -14.56 -5.19 1.77
CA ASP A 292 -15.47 -5.95 0.91
C ASP A 292 -14.65 -6.97 0.09
N TYR A 293 -15.33 -7.78 -0.70
CA TYR A 293 -14.71 -8.70 -1.65
C TYR A 293 -15.60 -8.88 -2.86
N LEU A 294 -14.97 -9.20 -3.99
CA LEU A 294 -15.65 -9.52 -5.22
C LEU A 294 -16.14 -10.98 -5.16
N HIS A 295 -17.44 -11.19 -4.92
CA HIS A 295 -17.99 -12.53 -4.75
C HIS A 295 -18.07 -13.28 -6.08
N GLY A 296 -17.79 -14.58 -6.07
CA GLY A 296 -17.88 -15.43 -7.25
C GLY A 296 -18.38 -16.84 -6.93
N TYR A 297 -18.86 -17.52 -7.97
CA TYR A 297 -19.38 -18.87 -7.92
C TYR A 297 -18.40 -19.82 -8.60
N ASN A 298 -18.26 -21.03 -8.05
CA ASN A 298 -17.36 -22.02 -8.62
C ASN A 298 -17.89 -22.51 -9.96
N ALA A 299 -17.02 -22.52 -10.97
CA ALA A 299 -17.29 -23.12 -12.26
C ALA A 299 -16.06 -23.86 -12.78
N GLU A 300 -16.24 -24.69 -13.79
CA GLU A 300 -15.17 -25.44 -14.44
C GLU A 300 -15.01 -25.00 -15.88
N ILE A 301 -13.80 -24.56 -16.24
CA ILE A 301 -13.44 -24.18 -17.61
C ILE A 301 -12.30 -25.11 -18.03
N LYS A 302 -12.55 -25.98 -19.03
CA LYS A 302 -11.55 -26.96 -19.53
C LYS A 302 -10.84 -27.71 -18.39
N ASP A 303 -11.63 -28.33 -17.50
CA ASP A 303 -11.18 -29.11 -16.32
C ASP A 303 -10.45 -28.31 -15.23
N ALA A 304 -10.36 -26.98 -15.34
CA ALA A 304 -9.80 -26.12 -14.31
C ALA A 304 -10.91 -25.40 -13.53
N ALA A 305 -10.77 -25.36 -12.20
CA ALA A 305 -11.72 -24.68 -11.32
C ALA A 305 -11.50 -23.16 -11.31
N TYR A 306 -12.54 -22.38 -11.59
CA TYR A 306 -12.57 -20.92 -11.60
C TYR A 306 -13.61 -20.38 -10.60
N GLN A 307 -13.49 -19.10 -10.27
CA GLN A 307 -14.58 -18.31 -9.73
C GLN A 307 -15.13 -17.38 -10.80
N ILE A 308 -16.44 -17.43 -11.03
CA ILE A 308 -17.15 -16.57 -11.98
C ILE A 308 -17.98 -15.58 -11.19
N GLN A 309 -17.80 -14.29 -11.46
CA GLN A 309 -18.53 -13.20 -10.84
C GLN A 309 -19.82 -12.93 -11.64
N PRO A 310 -21.01 -12.95 -11.03
CA PRO A 310 -22.21 -12.50 -11.70
C PRO A 310 -22.09 -11.04 -12.17
N THR A 311 -22.71 -10.70 -13.29
CA THR A 311 -22.73 -9.32 -13.81
C THR A 311 -23.24 -8.31 -12.77
N SER A 312 -24.23 -8.69 -11.96
CA SER A 312 -24.73 -7.85 -10.86
C SER A 312 -23.69 -7.59 -9.77
N GLU A 313 -22.79 -8.53 -9.52
CA GLU A 313 -21.73 -8.40 -8.52
C GLU A 313 -20.57 -7.55 -9.04
N LEU A 314 -20.20 -7.71 -10.32
CA LEU A 314 -19.27 -6.80 -11.00
C LEU A 314 -19.77 -5.36 -10.94
N GLN A 315 -21.06 -5.15 -11.26
CA GLN A 315 -21.69 -3.83 -11.15
C GLN A 315 -21.69 -3.31 -9.71
N ARG A 316 -22.02 -4.14 -8.71
CA ARG A 316 -22.03 -3.74 -7.30
C ARG A 316 -20.67 -3.24 -6.83
N ILE A 317 -19.60 -3.97 -7.17
CA ILE A 317 -18.23 -3.58 -6.82
C ILE A 317 -17.78 -2.35 -7.61
N SER A 318 -18.11 -2.24 -8.89
CA SER A 318 -17.85 -1.04 -9.69
C SER A 318 -18.49 0.19 -9.04
N ASP A 319 -19.79 0.14 -8.77
CA ASP A 319 -20.55 1.20 -8.12
C ASP A 319 -19.93 1.62 -6.78
N LEU A 320 -19.57 0.65 -5.94
CA LEU A 320 -18.92 0.90 -4.66
C LEU A 320 -17.61 1.66 -4.84
N VAL A 321 -16.72 1.16 -5.71
CA VAL A 321 -15.38 1.72 -5.91
C VAL A 321 -15.44 3.08 -6.59
N ARG A 322 -16.28 3.26 -7.62
CA ARG A 322 -16.50 4.54 -8.31
C ARG A 322 -17.05 5.58 -7.33
N SER A 323 -18.01 5.22 -6.49
CA SER A 323 -18.54 6.11 -5.45
C SER A 323 -17.47 6.52 -4.44
N GLU A 324 -16.59 5.59 -4.02
CA GLU A 324 -15.48 5.92 -3.12
C GLU A 324 -14.39 6.77 -3.76
N LEU A 325 -14.22 6.68 -5.08
CA LEU A 325 -13.36 7.55 -5.88
C LEU A 325 -14.02 8.90 -6.25
N GLY A 326 -15.32 9.06 -6.01
CA GLY A 326 -16.09 10.23 -6.43
C GLY A 326 -16.24 10.33 -7.95
N LEU A 327 -16.31 9.19 -8.63
CA LEU A 327 -16.61 9.06 -10.05
C LEU A 327 -18.11 8.80 -10.22
N GLU A 328 -18.67 9.24 -11.34
CA GLU A 328 -20.03 8.87 -11.75
C GLU A 328 -20.13 7.35 -11.93
N LYS A 329 -21.28 6.74 -11.64
CA LYS A 329 -21.48 5.31 -11.90
C LYS A 329 -21.57 5.05 -13.41
N GLU A 330 -21.04 3.92 -13.84
CA GLU A 330 -21.11 3.47 -15.23
C GLU A 330 -21.56 2.01 -15.25
N VAL A 331 -22.25 1.62 -16.32
CA VAL A 331 -22.61 0.22 -16.54
C VAL A 331 -21.34 -0.55 -16.86
N VAL A 332 -21.12 -1.68 -16.21
CA VAL A 332 -20.04 -2.59 -16.54
C VAL A 332 -20.43 -3.34 -17.81
N GLN A 333 -19.71 -3.09 -18.90
CA GLN A 333 -19.84 -3.80 -20.18
C GLN A 333 -18.43 -4.16 -20.65
N ASN A 334 -18.05 -5.40 -20.44
CA ASN A 334 -16.73 -5.95 -20.73
C ASN A 334 -16.84 -7.44 -21.12
N ASN A 335 -15.68 -8.08 -21.36
CA ASN A 335 -15.60 -9.50 -21.64
C ASN A 335 -16.39 -10.34 -20.63
N GLU A 336 -16.21 -10.14 -19.32
CA GLU A 336 -16.82 -11.01 -18.31
C GLU A 336 -18.35 -10.90 -18.32
N THR A 337 -18.89 -9.71 -18.54
CA THR A 337 -20.34 -9.54 -18.69
C THR A 337 -20.88 -10.21 -19.95
N PHE A 338 -20.15 -10.16 -21.06
CA PHE A 338 -20.48 -10.89 -22.29
C PHE A 338 -20.44 -12.41 -22.07
N GLN A 339 -19.38 -12.93 -21.45
CA GLN A 339 -19.26 -14.37 -21.15
C GLN A 339 -20.42 -14.83 -20.25
N ASN A 340 -20.81 -14.02 -19.25
CA ASN A 340 -21.93 -14.34 -18.38
C ASN A 340 -23.24 -14.45 -19.16
N GLU A 341 -23.54 -13.47 -20.02
CA GLU A 341 -24.74 -13.48 -20.85
C GLU A 341 -24.81 -14.73 -21.73
N GLN A 342 -23.71 -15.06 -22.41
CA GLN A 342 -23.65 -16.26 -23.27
C GLN A 342 -23.83 -17.55 -22.46
N ASN A 343 -23.19 -17.69 -21.30
CA ASN A 343 -23.30 -18.89 -20.49
C ASN A 343 -24.70 -19.03 -19.86
N GLU A 344 -25.31 -17.94 -19.38
CA GLU A 344 -26.67 -17.96 -18.84
C GLU A 344 -27.69 -18.34 -19.93
N ALA A 345 -27.52 -17.83 -21.15
CA ALA A 345 -28.33 -18.24 -22.31
C ALA A 345 -28.18 -19.74 -22.64
N ASN A 346 -27.06 -20.35 -22.29
CA ASN A 346 -26.75 -21.76 -22.48
C ASN A 346 -26.95 -22.62 -21.22
N GLY A 347 -27.70 -22.11 -20.23
CA GLY A 347 -28.16 -22.88 -19.07
C GLY A 347 -27.28 -22.84 -17.82
N PHE A 348 -26.19 -22.06 -17.83
CA PHE A 348 -25.44 -21.77 -16.60
C PHE A 348 -26.32 -20.97 -15.64
N SER A 349 -26.29 -21.28 -14.34
CA SER A 349 -27.04 -20.53 -13.35
C SER A 349 -26.20 -20.20 -12.11
N PHE A 350 -26.06 -18.90 -11.82
CA PHE A 350 -25.46 -18.42 -10.55
C PHE A 350 -26.26 -18.79 -9.30
N LYS A 351 -27.49 -19.30 -9.45
CA LYS A 351 -28.33 -19.76 -8.32
C LYS A 351 -28.14 -21.26 -8.02
N SER A 352 -27.39 -21.97 -8.87
CA SER A 352 -27.12 -23.39 -8.66
C SER A 352 -26.15 -23.59 -7.50
N GLY A 353 -26.43 -24.57 -6.64
CA GLY A 353 -25.50 -25.02 -5.59
C GLY A 353 -24.40 -25.98 -6.09
N LYS A 354 -24.42 -26.35 -7.38
CA LYS A 354 -23.46 -27.28 -7.99
C LYS A 354 -22.44 -26.52 -8.83
N THR A 355 -21.21 -27.04 -8.89
CA THR A 355 -20.23 -26.61 -9.90
C THR A 355 -20.75 -26.96 -11.29
N GLN A 356 -20.67 -26.00 -12.21
CA GLN A 356 -21.14 -26.12 -13.59
C GLN A 356 -19.97 -25.88 -14.55
N HIS A 357 -20.07 -26.42 -15.76
CA HIS A 357 -19.14 -26.04 -16.82
C HIS A 357 -19.43 -24.62 -17.29
N TYR A 358 -18.37 -23.88 -17.58
CA TYR A 358 -18.44 -22.53 -18.12
C TYR A 358 -17.60 -22.47 -19.38
N HIS A 359 -18.19 -21.97 -20.46
CA HIS A 359 -17.59 -21.91 -21.78
C HIS A 359 -17.04 -20.50 -22.03
N ILE A 360 -15.87 -20.43 -22.64
CA ILE A 360 -15.29 -19.17 -23.10
C ILE A 360 -15.64 -19.02 -24.59
N TYR A 361 -16.42 -17.98 -24.89
CA TYR A 361 -16.81 -17.59 -26.23
C TYR A 361 -15.84 -16.53 -26.77
N ASP A 362 -15.69 -16.46 -28.10
CA ASP A 362 -14.85 -15.43 -28.72
C ASP A 362 -15.45 -14.04 -28.44
N TYR A 363 -14.63 -13.15 -27.90
CA TYR A 363 -15.00 -11.77 -27.61
C TYR A 363 -14.14 -10.82 -28.44
N THR A 364 -14.76 -10.10 -29.38
CA THR A 364 -14.08 -9.20 -30.31
C THR A 364 -14.00 -7.75 -29.81
N GLY A 365 -14.58 -7.41 -28.66
CA GLY A 365 -14.51 -6.07 -28.05
C GLY A 365 -15.26 -4.96 -28.81
N GLU A 366 -15.72 -5.24 -30.04
CA GLU A 366 -16.65 -4.40 -30.78
C GLU A 366 -18.06 -4.88 -30.47
N GLY A 367 -18.81 -4.09 -29.72
CA GLY A 367 -20.25 -4.29 -29.64
C GLY A 367 -20.83 -4.19 -31.04
N ASP A 368 -21.56 -5.23 -31.46
CA ASP A 368 -22.45 -5.15 -32.62
C ASP A 368 -23.44 -4.00 -32.35
N ASN A 369 -23.22 -2.87 -33.04
CA ASN A 369 -24.22 -1.84 -33.29
C ASN A 369 -24.96 -2.16 -34.57
#